data_AF-A0A8C3RHT4-F1
#
_entry.id   AF-A0A8C3RHT4-F1
#
_cell.length_a   1.000
_cell.length_b   1.000
_cell.length_c   1.000
_cell.angle_alpha   90.00
_cell.angle_beta   90.00
_cell.angle_gamma   90.00
#
_symmetry.space_group_name_H-M   'P 1'
#
loop_
_entity.id
_entity.type
_entity.pdbx_description
1 polymer ?
#
loop_
_entity_poly.entity_id
_entity_poly.type
_entity_poly.pdbx_seq_one_letter_code
_entity_poly.pdbx_strand_id
1 'polypeptide(L)'
;VSCLTGIHYRGGEGFCLWTIDRKQAGRLLIRKLIAEKLWIPWNEIHLQRTSKGKPFLVNDILSIHPNFNFNVSHQGDYAVLAAEPELHVGIDIMKTNLPGSGSVPDFFRIMKRQFTEAEWKVIKSMDNEWIQLDMFYRHWALKESFIKAIGIGIGFNLQRIEFNASPLQLEVGKVYKETEMLLDGDKEEGWTFEETRLDDLHHVAVALGKPEGFVQKDSNPQFQVLTFDDLVAAGVPIAPEDPAYWDNFCSKKECPARQSTYSR
;
A
#
# COMPACT_ATOMS: atom_id res chain seq x y z
N VAL A 1 -17.83 2.61 7.26
CA VAL A 1 -17.26 3.55 6.28
C VAL A 1 -16.28 4.43 7.01
N SER A 2 -15.01 4.03 6.97
CA SER A 2 -13.92 4.58 7.76
C SER A 2 -12.90 5.10 6.74
N CYS A 3 -12.75 6.42 6.65
CA CYS A 3 -11.56 7.02 6.04
C CYS A 3 -10.58 7.27 7.20
N LEU A 4 -9.70 6.30 7.41
CA LEU A 4 -8.65 6.35 8.42
C LEU A 4 -7.37 5.83 7.77
N THR A 5 -6.49 6.74 7.37
CA THR A 5 -5.08 6.62 7.75
C THR A 5 -5.09 6.40 9.27
N GLY A 6 -5.03 5.15 9.76
CA GLY A 6 -5.56 4.76 11.08
C GLY A 6 -4.66 5.03 12.29
N ILE A 7 -5.11 5.23 13.56
CA ILE A 7 -6.42 5.01 14.23
C ILE A 7 -6.46 5.59 15.70
N HIS A 8 -7.68 5.88 16.20
CA HIS A 8 -8.25 6.02 17.59
C HIS A 8 -7.75 6.98 18.70
N TYR A 9 -8.72 7.75 19.25
CA TYR A 9 -8.84 8.00 20.70
C TYR A 9 -10.32 8.14 21.14
N ARG A 10 -10.62 7.70 22.38
CA ARG A 10 -11.92 7.79 23.06
C ARG A 10 -12.19 9.22 23.57
N GLY A 11 -13.39 9.74 23.31
CA GLY A 11 -14.04 10.73 24.18
C GLY A 11 -14.60 11.95 23.44
N GLY A 12 -15.92 12.16 23.53
CA GLY A 12 -16.57 13.44 23.25
C GLY A 12 -17.64 13.37 22.15
N GLU A 13 -18.87 13.70 22.52
CA GLU A 13 -20.10 13.59 21.74
C GLU A 13 -20.15 14.60 20.56
N GLY A 14 -20.56 14.12 19.38
CA GLY A 14 -20.85 14.97 18.21
C GLY A 14 -21.00 14.14 16.92
N PHE A 15 -22.11 14.30 16.21
CA PHE A 15 -22.50 13.54 15.01
C PHE A 15 -21.43 13.56 13.89
N CYS A 16 -21.15 12.40 13.27
CA CYS A 16 -19.95 12.17 12.46
C CYS A 16 -20.32 11.63 11.05
N LEU A 17 -19.90 12.29 9.97
CA LEU A 17 -19.91 11.75 8.60
C LEU A 17 -18.68 12.27 7.84
N TRP A 18 -17.57 11.53 7.88
CA TRP A 18 -16.34 11.86 7.12
C TRP A 18 -16.14 10.81 6.02
N THR A 19 -16.42 11.16 4.76
CA THR A 19 -16.32 10.25 3.60
C THR A 19 -15.36 10.76 2.55
N ILE A 20 -14.06 10.76 2.86
CA ILE A 20 -13.04 10.91 1.81
C ILE A 20 -12.85 9.53 1.17
N ASP A 21 -13.04 9.45 -0.14
CA ASP A 21 -12.68 8.23 -0.90
C ASP A 21 -11.16 8.01 -0.75
N ARG A 22 -10.73 6.76 -0.52
CA ARG A 22 -9.31 6.39 -0.40
C ARG A 22 -8.47 6.87 -1.59
N LYS A 23 -9.08 6.93 -2.78
CA LYS A 23 -8.44 7.50 -3.97
C LYS A 23 -8.14 8.99 -3.83
N GLN A 24 -8.99 9.74 -3.15
CA GLN A 24 -8.77 11.16 -2.83
C GLN A 24 -7.73 11.31 -1.73
N ALA A 25 -7.79 10.50 -0.68
CA ALA A 25 -6.78 10.47 0.38
C ALA A 25 -5.37 10.25 -0.20
N GLY A 26 -5.22 9.30 -1.12
CA GLY A 26 -3.95 9.07 -1.84
C GLY A 26 -3.46 10.29 -2.64
N ARG A 27 -4.35 11.08 -3.24
CA ARG A 27 -3.97 12.31 -3.97
C ARG A 27 -3.52 13.42 -3.01
N LEU A 28 -4.20 13.58 -1.88
CA LEU A 28 -3.83 14.54 -0.85
C LEU A 28 -2.48 14.19 -0.22
N LEU A 29 -2.24 12.90 0.08
CA LEU A 29 -0.95 12.41 0.59
C LEU A 29 0.21 12.78 -0.35
N ILE A 30 0.05 12.57 -1.66
CA ILE A 30 1.09 12.92 -2.64
C ILE A 30 1.36 14.43 -2.65
N ARG A 31 0.31 15.27 -2.67
CA ARG A 31 0.50 16.74 -2.69
C ARG A 31 1.13 17.24 -1.39
N LYS A 32 0.70 16.75 -0.22
CA LYS A 32 1.31 17.09 1.07
C LYS A 32 2.79 16.73 1.10
N LEU A 33 3.13 15.50 0.71
CA LEU A 33 4.52 15.04 0.62
C LEU A 33 5.36 16.01 -0.20
N ILE A 34 4.91 16.33 -1.41
CA ILE A 34 5.66 17.19 -2.33
C ILE A 34 5.79 18.61 -1.77
N ALA A 35 4.71 19.17 -1.23
CA ALA A 35 4.72 20.50 -0.64
C ALA A 35 5.70 20.61 0.54
N GLU A 36 5.72 19.62 1.43
CA GLU A 36 6.52 19.68 2.65
C GLU A 36 7.96 19.20 2.47
N LYS A 37 8.20 18.21 1.60
CA LYS A 37 9.54 17.62 1.43
C LYS A 37 10.32 18.27 0.29
N LEU A 38 9.63 18.77 -0.73
CA LEU A 38 10.27 19.40 -1.89
C LEU A 38 10.04 20.91 -1.95
N TRP A 39 9.30 21.48 -0.99
CA TRP A 39 9.04 22.91 -0.88
C TRP A 39 8.39 23.52 -2.12
N ILE A 40 7.62 22.72 -2.87
CA ILE A 40 6.86 23.19 -4.04
C ILE A 40 5.50 23.69 -3.55
N PRO A 41 5.09 24.93 -3.89
CA PRO A 41 3.78 25.44 -3.51
C PRO A 41 2.64 24.52 -3.97
N TRP A 42 1.63 24.32 -3.11
CA TRP A 42 0.55 23.35 -3.36
C TRP A 42 -0.14 23.50 -4.72
N ASN A 43 -0.34 24.74 -5.16
CA ASN A 43 -0.96 25.12 -6.43
C ASN A 43 -0.04 24.94 -7.65
N GLU A 44 1.28 24.77 -7.45
CA GLU A 44 2.28 24.60 -8.52
C GLU A 44 2.69 23.12 -8.71
N ILE A 45 2.18 22.22 -7.87
CA ILE A 45 2.46 20.78 -7.98
C ILE A 45 1.80 20.22 -9.25
N HIS A 46 2.64 19.79 -10.19
CA HIS A 46 2.26 19.19 -11.46
C HIS A 46 2.51 17.68 -11.44
N LEU A 47 1.43 16.92 -11.37
CA LEU A 47 1.44 15.45 -11.37
C LEU A 47 0.95 14.92 -12.72
N GLN A 48 1.67 13.95 -13.27
CA GLN A 48 1.24 13.17 -14.43
C GLN A 48 1.16 11.69 -14.08
N ARG A 49 0.73 10.87 -15.04
CA ARG A 49 0.70 9.41 -14.90
C ARG A 49 1.46 8.76 -16.04
N THR A 50 2.21 7.70 -15.74
CA THR A 50 2.82 6.87 -16.78
C THR A 50 1.75 6.19 -17.63
N SER A 51 2.14 5.56 -18.74
CA SER A 51 1.23 4.75 -19.58
C SER A 51 0.53 3.62 -18.82
N LYS A 52 1.12 3.17 -17.70
CA LYS A 52 0.57 2.15 -16.79
C LYS A 52 -0.16 2.74 -15.58
N GLY A 53 -0.33 4.07 -15.53
CA GLY A 53 -1.10 4.76 -14.52
C GLY A 53 -0.36 5.14 -13.24
N LYS A 54 0.96 4.87 -13.10
CA LYS A 54 1.75 5.27 -11.92
C LYS A 54 1.90 6.80 -11.89
N PRO A 55 1.49 7.49 -10.82
CA PRO A 55 1.67 8.94 -10.72
C PRO A 55 3.16 9.30 -10.59
N PHE A 56 3.57 10.41 -11.18
CA PHE A 56 4.94 10.95 -11.05
C PHE A 56 4.93 12.49 -11.07
N LEU A 57 5.97 13.09 -10.49
CA LEU A 57 6.15 14.53 -10.41
C LEU A 57 6.84 15.06 -11.68
N VAL A 58 6.31 16.13 -12.27
CA VAL A 58 6.85 16.75 -13.51
C VAL A 58 7.70 17.98 -13.21
N ASN A 59 7.52 18.62 -12.05
CA ASN A 59 8.29 19.79 -11.65
C ASN A 59 9.80 19.51 -11.74
N ASP A 60 10.58 20.50 -12.17
CA ASP A 60 12.02 20.39 -12.37
C ASP A 60 12.78 20.40 -11.04
N ILE A 61 12.66 19.29 -10.30
CA ILE A 61 13.44 18.98 -9.09
C ILE A 61 14.57 17.99 -9.39
N LEU A 62 14.65 17.50 -10.64
CA LEU A 62 15.60 16.46 -11.04
C LEU A 62 17.05 16.94 -10.94
N SER A 63 17.27 18.26 -10.93
CA SER A 63 18.58 18.86 -10.65
C SER A 63 19.04 18.70 -9.20
N ILE A 64 18.12 18.48 -8.25
CA ILE A 64 18.41 18.35 -6.81
C ILE A 64 18.20 16.90 -6.33
N HIS A 65 17.11 16.26 -6.76
CA HIS A 65 16.78 14.87 -6.45
C HIS A 65 16.42 14.12 -7.75
N PRO A 66 17.40 13.73 -8.57
CA PRO A 66 17.17 13.11 -9.88
C PRO A 66 16.38 11.80 -9.82
N ASN A 67 16.43 11.12 -8.67
CA ASN A 67 15.81 9.82 -8.47
C ASN A 67 14.60 9.88 -7.52
N PHE A 68 14.11 11.08 -7.17
CA PHE A 68 12.96 11.19 -6.28
C PHE A 68 11.76 10.46 -6.87
N ASN A 69 11.19 9.55 -6.09
CA ASN A 69 10.01 8.84 -6.48
C ASN A 69 9.15 8.48 -5.27
N PHE A 70 7.88 8.19 -5.54
CA PHE A 70 6.91 7.83 -4.53
C PHE A 70 5.96 6.77 -5.07
N ASN A 71 5.33 6.05 -4.15
CA ASN A 71 4.29 5.09 -4.46
C ASN A 71 3.16 5.18 -3.43
N VAL A 72 1.95 4.88 -3.88
CA VAL A 72 0.74 4.93 -3.05
C VAL A 72 -0.02 3.62 -3.21
N SER A 73 -0.55 3.12 -2.10
CA SER A 73 -1.51 2.01 -2.10
C SER A 73 -2.69 2.33 -1.21
N HIS A 74 -3.81 1.66 -1.45
CA HIS A 74 -4.97 1.79 -0.59
C HIS A 74 -5.80 0.50 -0.60
N GLN A 75 -6.16 0.02 0.57
CA GLN A 75 -7.03 -1.14 0.73
C GLN A 75 -7.67 -1.13 2.10
N GLY A 76 -8.89 -1.66 2.19
CA GLY A 76 -9.63 -1.66 3.44
C GLY A 76 -9.91 -0.23 3.90
N ASP A 77 -9.37 0.12 5.06
CA ASP A 77 -9.63 1.39 5.74
C ASP A 77 -8.54 2.46 5.46
N TYR A 78 -7.40 2.04 4.91
CA TYR A 78 -6.19 2.87 4.81
C TYR A 78 -5.83 3.27 3.38
N ALA A 79 -5.15 4.42 3.28
CA ALA A 79 -4.28 4.77 2.16
C ALA A 79 -2.86 4.97 2.72
N VAL A 80 -1.86 4.38 2.07
CA VAL A 80 -0.46 4.42 2.49
C VAL A 80 0.40 5.00 1.37
N LEU A 81 1.43 5.76 1.75
CA LEU A 81 2.38 6.35 0.82
C LEU A 81 3.80 6.09 1.32
N ALA A 82 4.69 5.75 0.41
CA ALA A 82 6.13 5.73 0.63
C ALA A 82 6.83 6.61 -0.43
N ALA A 83 7.92 7.25 -0.05
CA ALA A 83 8.69 8.12 -0.93
C ALA A 83 10.17 8.06 -0.58
N GLU A 84 11.00 8.07 -1.61
CA GLU A 84 12.44 7.94 -1.49
C GLU A 84 13.13 8.97 -2.41
N PRO A 85 14.17 9.67 -1.93
CA PRO A 85 14.92 10.62 -2.75
C PRO A 85 15.86 9.93 -3.76
N GLU A 86 16.30 8.71 -3.46
CA GLU A 86 17.36 8.03 -4.21
C GLU A 86 17.01 6.58 -4.58
N LEU A 87 16.38 5.84 -3.66
CA LEU A 87 15.98 4.45 -3.86
C LEU A 87 14.73 4.34 -4.71
N HIS A 88 14.61 3.27 -5.50
CA HIS A 88 13.31 2.94 -6.12
C HIS A 88 12.35 2.45 -5.05
N VAL A 89 11.16 3.04 -4.96
CA VAL A 89 10.16 2.64 -3.96
C VAL A 89 8.86 2.15 -4.57
N GLY A 90 8.35 1.07 -3.99
CA GLY A 90 7.00 0.56 -4.20
C GLY A 90 6.37 0.21 -2.87
N ILE A 91 5.07 0.48 -2.71
CA ILE A 91 4.33 0.16 -1.48
C ILE A 91 3.04 -0.55 -1.83
N ASP A 92 2.70 -1.57 -1.06
CA ASP A 92 1.38 -2.17 -1.13
C ASP A 92 0.79 -2.44 0.26
N ILE A 93 -0.54 -2.40 0.34
CA ILE A 93 -1.30 -2.68 1.56
C ILE A 93 -2.39 -3.69 1.23
N MET A 94 -2.48 -4.74 2.04
CA MET A 94 -3.48 -5.79 1.91
C MET A 94 -4.25 -5.95 3.22
N LYS A 95 -5.58 -6.03 3.12
CA LYS A 95 -6.46 -6.36 4.25
C LYS A 95 -6.81 -7.84 4.20
N THR A 96 -6.45 -8.59 5.24
CA THR A 96 -6.87 -9.98 5.44
C THR A 96 -8.39 -10.04 5.60
N ASN A 97 -9.05 -10.71 4.66
CA ASN A 97 -10.50 -10.92 4.67
C ASN A 97 -10.83 -12.33 4.18
N LEU A 98 -11.98 -12.84 4.59
CA LEU A 98 -12.51 -14.06 3.99
C LEU A 98 -12.82 -13.86 2.50
N PRO A 99 -12.65 -14.91 1.66
CA PRO A 99 -13.08 -14.86 0.27
C PRO A 99 -14.55 -14.46 0.17
N GLY A 100 -14.88 -13.58 -0.78
CA GLY A 100 -16.25 -13.09 -0.95
C GLY A 100 -17.25 -14.14 -1.45
N SER A 101 -16.77 -15.34 -1.80
CA SER A 101 -17.54 -16.51 -2.23
C SER A 101 -16.65 -17.74 -2.16
N GLY A 102 -17.19 -18.87 -1.70
CA GLY A 102 -16.47 -20.14 -1.64
C GLY A 102 -15.61 -20.31 -0.38
N SER A 103 -14.91 -21.45 -0.30
CA SER A 103 -14.03 -21.78 0.83
C SER A 103 -12.61 -21.22 0.65
N VAL A 104 -11.83 -21.13 1.73
CA VAL A 104 -10.41 -20.74 1.66
C VAL A 104 -9.60 -21.67 0.74
N PRO A 105 -9.77 -23.00 0.80
CA PRO A 105 -9.11 -23.91 -0.14
C PRO A 105 -9.46 -23.65 -1.61
N ASP A 106 -10.71 -23.31 -1.92
CA ASP A 106 -11.13 -22.97 -3.30
C ASP A 106 -10.45 -21.68 -3.77
N PHE A 107 -10.39 -20.67 -2.90
CA PHE A 107 -9.69 -19.43 -3.18
C PHE A 107 -8.20 -19.67 -3.45
N PHE A 108 -7.53 -20.47 -2.61
CA PHE A 108 -6.13 -20.84 -2.84
C PHE A 108 -5.91 -21.64 -4.13
N ARG A 109 -6.86 -22.50 -4.52
CA ARG A 109 -6.79 -23.22 -5.79
C ARG A 109 -6.80 -22.25 -6.99
N ILE A 110 -7.63 -21.21 -6.94
CA ILE A 110 -7.69 -20.18 -7.99
C ILE A 110 -6.39 -19.37 -8.03
N MET A 111 -5.87 -19.01 -6.85
CA MET A 111 -4.67 -18.18 -6.71
C MET A 111 -3.36 -18.97 -6.86
N LYS A 112 -3.41 -20.30 -7.11
CA LYS A 112 -2.23 -21.17 -7.12
C LYS A 112 -1.08 -20.62 -7.98
N ARG A 113 -1.41 -20.07 -9.16
CA ARG A 113 -0.44 -19.54 -10.13
C ARG A 113 0.25 -18.24 -9.72
N GLN A 114 -0.09 -17.66 -8.58
CA GLN A 114 0.47 -16.37 -8.15
C GLN A 114 1.67 -16.52 -7.18
N PHE A 115 1.85 -17.71 -6.60
CA PHE A 115 2.93 -18.01 -5.65
C PHE A 115 3.68 -19.28 -6.03
N THR A 116 4.98 -19.33 -5.72
CA THR A 116 5.80 -20.52 -5.93
C THR A 116 5.39 -21.65 -4.99
N GLU A 117 5.85 -22.88 -5.27
CA GLU A 117 5.58 -24.01 -4.39
C GLU A 117 6.22 -23.84 -3.00
N ALA A 118 7.36 -23.12 -2.88
CA ALA A 118 7.97 -22.82 -1.58
C ALA A 118 7.13 -21.82 -0.77
N GLU A 119 6.65 -20.74 -1.39
CA GLU A 119 5.73 -19.79 -0.75
C GLU A 119 4.43 -20.50 -0.31
N TRP A 120 3.85 -21.34 -1.17
CA TRP A 120 2.65 -22.11 -0.83
C TRP A 120 2.89 -23.09 0.33
N LYS A 121 4.08 -23.67 0.45
CA LYS A 121 4.44 -24.55 1.56
C LYS A 121 4.43 -23.78 2.89
N VAL A 122 4.94 -22.55 2.91
CA VAL A 122 4.90 -21.66 4.09
C VAL A 122 3.48 -21.21 4.38
N ILE A 123 2.74 -20.74 3.37
CA ILE A 123 1.35 -20.29 3.53
C ILE A 123 0.50 -21.40 4.14
N LYS A 124 0.61 -22.64 3.64
CA LYS A 124 -0.20 -23.78 4.10
C LYS A 124 0.32 -24.46 5.36
N SER A 125 1.52 -24.13 5.84
CA SER A 125 2.02 -24.68 7.10
C SER A 125 1.43 -23.98 8.33
N MET A 126 0.66 -22.90 8.15
CA MET A 126 0.01 -22.19 9.24
C MET A 126 -1.17 -22.99 9.83
N ASP A 127 -1.39 -22.85 11.14
CA ASP A 127 -2.23 -23.73 11.96
C ASP A 127 -3.70 -23.80 11.55
N ASN A 128 -4.25 -22.72 11.00
CA ASN A 128 -5.65 -22.66 10.57
C ASN A 128 -5.83 -21.77 9.33
N GLU A 129 -6.98 -21.94 8.65
CA GLU A 129 -7.27 -21.24 7.39
C GLU A 129 -7.19 -19.71 7.49
N TRP A 130 -7.50 -19.12 8.65
CA TRP A 130 -7.40 -17.67 8.84
C TRP A 130 -5.94 -17.21 8.87
N ILE A 131 -5.07 -17.91 9.58
CA ILE A 131 -3.63 -17.60 9.61
C ILE A 131 -2.99 -17.91 8.25
N GLN A 132 -3.46 -18.94 7.53
CA GLN A 132 -3.04 -19.20 6.16
C GLN A 132 -3.43 -18.04 5.23
N LEU A 133 -4.66 -17.51 5.34
CA LEU A 133 -5.09 -16.31 4.60
C LEU A 133 -4.24 -15.09 4.96
N ASP A 134 -3.94 -14.90 6.24
CA ASP A 134 -3.10 -13.80 6.70
C ASP A 134 -1.71 -13.85 6.07
N MET A 135 -1.08 -15.03 6.09
CA MET A 135 0.22 -15.26 5.44
C MET A 135 0.14 -15.10 3.91
N PHE A 136 -0.96 -15.50 3.29
CA PHE A 136 -1.22 -15.28 1.87
C PHE A 136 -1.24 -13.78 1.53
N TYR A 137 -1.98 -12.98 2.30
CA TYR A 137 -2.10 -11.53 2.04
C TYR A 137 -0.80 -10.79 2.30
N ARG A 138 0.00 -11.25 3.27
CA ARG A 138 1.38 -10.77 3.48
C ARG A 138 2.26 -11.01 2.24
N HIS A 139 2.33 -12.24 1.74
CA HIS A 139 3.10 -12.55 0.53
C HIS A 139 2.57 -11.79 -0.70
N TRP A 140 1.25 -11.60 -0.79
CA TRP A 140 0.65 -10.79 -1.85
C TRP A 140 1.13 -9.34 -1.80
N ALA A 141 1.12 -8.71 -0.61
CA ALA A 141 1.60 -7.34 -0.43
C ALA A 141 3.08 -7.21 -0.82
N LEU A 142 3.93 -8.18 -0.43
CA LEU A 142 5.34 -8.23 -0.82
C LEU A 142 5.52 -8.22 -2.35
N LYS A 143 4.85 -9.15 -3.06
CA LYS A 143 4.91 -9.21 -4.53
C LYS A 143 4.41 -7.92 -5.18
N GLU A 144 3.26 -7.41 -4.77
CA GLU A 144 2.71 -6.18 -5.35
C GLU A 144 3.60 -4.95 -5.07
N SER A 145 4.22 -4.86 -3.89
CA SER A 145 5.16 -3.79 -3.56
C SER A 145 6.35 -3.77 -4.53
N PHE A 146 6.93 -4.94 -4.83
CA PHE A 146 8.01 -5.08 -5.80
C PHE A 146 7.57 -4.72 -7.22
N ILE A 147 6.44 -5.26 -7.69
CA ILE A 147 5.90 -4.96 -9.04
C ILE A 147 5.63 -3.47 -9.23
N LYS A 148 5.14 -2.80 -8.18
CA LYS A 148 4.91 -1.34 -8.17
C LYS A 148 6.19 -0.53 -8.14
N ALA A 149 7.24 -1.03 -7.49
CA ALA A 149 8.55 -0.40 -7.48
C ALA A 149 9.12 -0.35 -8.90
N ILE A 150 9.20 -1.50 -9.58
CA ILE A 150 9.74 -1.62 -10.95
C ILE A 150 8.79 -1.10 -12.05
N GLY A 151 7.52 -0.87 -11.72
CA GLY A 151 6.57 -0.15 -12.59
C GLY A 151 6.08 -0.92 -13.81
N ILE A 152 6.16 -2.25 -13.81
CA ILE A 152 5.81 -3.08 -14.98
C ILE A 152 4.33 -3.48 -15.09
N GLY A 153 3.56 -3.37 -14.01
CA GLY A 153 2.11 -3.64 -14.02
C GLY A 153 1.73 -5.13 -14.13
N ILE A 154 0.47 -5.39 -14.50
CA ILE A 154 -0.26 -6.69 -14.37
C ILE A 154 0.33 -7.84 -15.23
N GLY A 155 1.22 -7.54 -16.18
CA GLY A 155 1.76 -8.53 -17.13
C GLY A 155 2.95 -9.35 -16.63
N PHE A 156 3.43 -9.11 -15.41
CA PHE A 156 4.59 -9.83 -14.90
C PHE A 156 4.23 -11.21 -14.36
N ASN A 157 5.06 -12.21 -14.67
CA ASN A 157 4.86 -13.55 -14.16
C ASN A 157 5.29 -13.64 -12.68
N LEU A 158 4.32 -13.61 -11.76
CA LEU A 158 4.55 -13.67 -10.32
C LEU A 158 5.24 -14.96 -9.84
N GLN A 159 5.28 -16.03 -10.65
CA GLN A 159 6.03 -17.25 -10.35
C GLN A 159 7.55 -17.06 -10.41
N ARG A 160 8.04 -15.98 -11.04
CA ARG A 160 9.46 -15.67 -11.09
C ARG A 160 9.98 -15.11 -9.77
N ILE A 161 9.10 -14.54 -8.97
CA ILE A 161 9.43 -13.96 -7.66
C ILE A 161 9.14 -15.01 -6.60
N GLU A 162 10.05 -15.18 -5.66
CA GLU A 162 9.84 -15.98 -4.46
C GLU A 162 10.25 -15.17 -3.24
N PHE A 163 9.35 -15.02 -2.26
CA PHE A 163 9.68 -14.41 -0.99
C PHE A 163 9.91 -15.46 0.09
N ASN A 164 11.03 -15.30 0.80
CA ASN A 164 11.32 -16.00 2.04
C ASN A 164 10.95 -15.08 3.21
N ALA A 165 9.66 -15.08 3.57
CA ALA A 165 9.12 -14.17 4.58
C ALA A 165 9.66 -14.49 5.99
N SER A 166 10.26 -13.49 6.64
CA SER A 166 10.85 -13.61 7.98
C SER A 166 10.71 -12.31 8.78
N PRO A 167 10.40 -12.37 10.09
CA PRO A 167 9.97 -13.55 10.84
C PRO A 167 8.58 -14.00 10.39
N LEU A 168 8.15 -15.24 10.71
CA LEU A 168 6.83 -15.74 10.31
C LEU A 168 5.66 -14.96 10.95
N GLN A 169 5.85 -14.45 12.16
CA GLN A 169 4.86 -13.66 12.87
C GLN A 169 5.34 -12.22 13.04
N LEU A 170 4.52 -11.27 12.59
CA LEU A 170 4.77 -9.84 12.75
C LEU A 170 3.95 -9.29 13.91
N GLU A 171 4.61 -8.51 14.77
CA GLU A 171 3.94 -7.69 15.78
C GLU A 171 3.39 -6.40 15.15
N VAL A 172 2.22 -5.97 15.63
CA VAL A 172 1.57 -4.73 15.18
C VAL A 172 2.46 -3.51 15.49
N GLY A 173 2.58 -2.61 14.51
CA GLY A 173 3.32 -1.35 14.62
C GLY A 173 4.85 -1.48 14.57
N LYS A 174 5.39 -2.69 14.47
CA LYS A 174 6.83 -2.93 14.28
C LYS A 174 7.18 -3.10 12.80
N VAL A 175 8.41 -2.71 12.47
CA VAL A 175 8.97 -2.79 11.12
C VAL A 175 9.98 -3.92 11.09
N TYR A 176 9.87 -4.79 10.09
CA TYR A 176 10.73 -5.95 9.88
C TYR A 176 11.40 -5.83 8.52
N LYS A 177 12.66 -6.29 8.41
CA LYS A 177 13.50 -6.15 7.21
C LYS A 177 14.20 -7.44 6.80
N GLU A 178 13.89 -8.53 7.47
CA GLU A 178 14.57 -9.82 7.35
C GLU A 178 14.06 -10.65 6.16
N THR A 179 12.95 -10.25 5.53
CA THR A 179 12.40 -10.93 4.36
C THR A 179 13.30 -10.76 3.14
N GLU A 180 13.61 -11.89 2.51
CA GLU A 180 14.45 -11.95 1.32
C GLU A 180 13.62 -12.30 0.08
N MET A 181 14.06 -11.80 -1.08
CA MET A 181 13.44 -12.09 -2.37
C MET A 181 14.42 -12.83 -3.27
N LEU A 182 13.91 -13.83 -3.98
CA LEU A 182 14.58 -14.48 -5.09
C LEU A 182 13.86 -14.11 -6.38
N LEU A 183 14.63 -13.86 -7.44
CA LEU A 183 14.13 -13.68 -8.80
C LEU A 183 14.73 -14.77 -9.69
N ASP A 184 13.87 -15.58 -10.29
CA ASP A 184 14.25 -16.76 -11.09
C ASP A 184 15.17 -17.75 -10.34
N GLY A 185 15.08 -17.77 -9.00
CA GLY A 185 15.87 -18.64 -8.13
C GLY A 185 17.16 -18.01 -7.58
N ASP A 186 17.55 -16.82 -8.05
CA ASP A 186 18.72 -16.10 -7.56
C ASP A 186 18.32 -15.05 -6.53
N LYS A 187 19.11 -14.94 -5.44
CA LYS A 187 18.86 -13.96 -4.38
C LYS A 187 19.11 -12.54 -4.89
N GLU A 188 18.14 -11.66 -4.68
CA GLU A 188 18.20 -10.26 -5.13
C GLU A 188 18.70 -9.33 -4.01
N GLU A 189 20.02 -9.21 -3.89
CA GLU A 189 20.68 -8.36 -2.86
C GLU A 189 20.46 -6.85 -3.06
N GLY A 190 20.10 -6.45 -4.28
CA GLY A 190 19.76 -5.06 -4.62
C GLY A 190 18.41 -4.60 -4.05
N TRP A 191 17.62 -5.52 -3.47
CA TRP A 191 16.31 -5.23 -2.93
C TRP A 191 16.24 -5.44 -1.42
N THR A 192 15.52 -4.56 -0.75
CA THR A 192 15.20 -4.66 0.67
C THR A 192 13.70 -4.45 0.86
N PHE A 193 13.10 -5.18 1.78
CA PHE A 193 11.66 -5.16 2.01
C PHE A 193 11.39 -4.76 3.45
N GLU A 194 10.60 -3.70 3.64
CA GLU A 194 10.13 -3.30 4.96
C GLU A 194 8.68 -3.75 5.12
N GLU A 195 8.45 -4.60 6.10
CA GLU A 195 7.13 -5.14 6.41
C GLU A 195 6.60 -4.52 7.69
N THR A 196 5.35 -4.09 7.67
CA THR A 196 4.66 -3.56 8.85
C THR A 196 3.24 -4.06 8.89
N ARG A 197 2.84 -4.55 10.05
CA ARG A 197 1.44 -4.84 10.35
C ARG A 197 0.82 -3.63 11.04
N LEU A 198 -0.06 -2.89 10.37
CA LEU A 198 -0.65 -1.65 10.92
C LEU A 198 -1.65 -1.94 12.04
N ASP A 199 -2.40 -3.02 11.90
CA ASP A 199 -3.35 -3.56 12.86
C ASP A 199 -3.51 -5.07 12.62
N ASP A 200 -4.45 -5.72 13.30
CA ASP A 200 -4.65 -7.16 13.20
C ASP A 200 -5.06 -7.65 11.80
N LEU A 201 -5.42 -6.77 10.86
CA LEU A 201 -5.93 -7.15 9.55
C LEU A 201 -5.12 -6.59 8.38
N HIS A 202 -4.26 -5.59 8.59
CA HIS A 202 -3.59 -4.89 7.49
C HIS A 202 -2.07 -5.14 7.48
N HIS A 203 -1.60 -5.72 6.38
CA HIS A 203 -0.19 -5.88 6.05
C HIS A 203 0.24 -4.79 5.07
N VAL A 204 1.36 -4.14 5.35
CA VAL A 204 2.02 -3.20 4.46
C VAL A 204 3.40 -3.73 4.13
N ALA A 205 3.74 -3.71 2.84
CA ALA A 205 5.08 -4.02 2.35
C ALA A 205 5.62 -2.84 1.55
N VAL A 206 6.85 -2.43 1.85
CA VAL A 206 7.61 -1.43 1.10
C VAL A 206 8.81 -2.11 0.45
N ALA A 207 8.87 -2.10 -0.87
CA ALA A 207 10.01 -2.58 -1.63
C ALA A 207 10.95 -1.42 -1.94
N LEU A 208 12.24 -1.58 -1.60
CA LEU A 208 13.29 -0.60 -1.78
C LEU A 208 14.39 -1.18 -2.68
N GLY A 209 14.52 -0.63 -3.89
CA GLY A 209 15.53 -1.02 -4.87
C GLY A 209 16.73 -0.07 -4.84
N LYS A 210 17.91 -0.62 -4.57
CA LYS A 210 19.18 0.12 -4.48
C LYS A 210 19.77 0.34 -5.87
N PRO A 211 20.05 1.59 -6.27
CA PRO A 211 20.93 1.85 -7.41
C PRO A 211 22.31 1.23 -7.19
N GLU A 212 23.02 0.89 -8.26
CA GLU A 212 24.37 0.32 -8.17
C GLU A 212 25.29 1.23 -7.32
N GLY A 213 26.00 0.62 -6.35
CA GLY A 213 26.92 1.33 -5.47
C GLY A 213 26.28 2.13 -4.32
N PHE A 214 24.95 2.09 -4.15
CA PHE A 214 24.28 2.77 -3.05
C PHE A 214 24.45 2.01 -1.72
N VAL A 215 25.05 2.68 -0.72
CA VAL A 215 25.12 2.17 0.65
C VAL A 215 23.94 2.73 1.43
N GLN A 216 22.97 1.87 1.74
CA GLN A 216 21.82 2.26 2.55
C GLN A 216 22.27 2.54 3.98
N LYS A 217 21.89 3.71 4.51
CA LYS A 217 22.03 3.99 5.94
C LYS A 217 20.92 3.26 6.69
N ASP A 218 21.24 2.68 7.83
CA ASP A 218 20.25 2.10 8.73
C ASP A 218 19.24 3.18 9.14
N SER A 219 18.02 3.03 8.65
CA SER A 219 16.85 3.80 9.06
C SER A 219 15.85 2.84 9.68
N ASN A 220 15.06 3.30 10.65
CA ASN A 220 13.93 2.54 11.17
C ASN A 220 12.64 3.34 10.93
N PRO A 221 12.20 3.44 9.66
CA PRO A 221 11.06 4.27 9.31
C PRO A 221 9.78 3.66 9.89
N GLN A 222 9.00 4.47 10.60
CA GLN A 222 7.68 4.08 11.08
C GLN A 222 6.62 4.84 10.30
N PHE A 223 5.49 4.18 10.01
CA PHE A 223 4.35 4.86 9.41
C PHE A 223 3.81 5.91 10.37
N GLN A 224 3.80 7.17 9.90
CA GLN A 224 3.09 8.23 10.57
C GLN A 224 1.62 8.23 10.12
N VAL A 225 0.75 8.22 11.12
CA VAL A 225 -0.69 8.34 10.94
C VAL A 225 -1.04 9.82 10.80
N LEU A 226 -1.79 10.18 9.76
CA LEU A 226 -2.24 11.56 9.51
C LEU A 226 -3.76 11.66 9.63
N THR A 227 -4.24 12.75 10.21
CA THR A 227 -5.67 13.10 10.20
C THR A 227 -6.03 13.84 8.90
N PHE A 228 -7.32 14.08 8.67
CA PHE A 228 -7.75 14.92 7.55
C PHE A 228 -7.16 16.33 7.66
N ASP A 229 -7.18 16.93 8.86
CA ASP A 229 -6.64 18.26 9.10
C ASP A 229 -5.15 18.32 8.77
N ASP A 230 -4.39 17.27 9.13
CA ASP A 230 -2.97 17.17 8.74
C ASP A 230 -2.80 17.11 7.22
N LEU A 231 -3.69 16.40 6.51
CA LEU A 231 -3.64 16.27 5.05
C LEU A 231 -3.93 17.58 4.32
N VAL A 232 -4.80 18.43 4.87
CA VAL A 232 -5.23 19.69 4.23
C VAL A 232 -4.60 20.93 4.84
N ALA A 233 -3.78 20.82 5.88
CA ALA A 233 -3.15 21.95 6.56
C ALA A 233 -2.39 22.91 5.61
N ALA A 234 -1.73 22.37 4.59
CA ALA A 234 -1.03 23.13 3.55
C ALA A 234 -1.83 23.26 2.22
N GLY A 235 -3.08 22.76 2.22
CA GLY A 235 -3.93 22.68 1.05
C GLY A 235 -4.51 24.03 0.66
N VAL A 236 -4.30 24.43 -0.60
CA VAL A 236 -4.96 25.60 -1.19
C VAL A 236 -5.97 25.10 -2.23
N PRO A 237 -7.20 25.66 -2.29
CA PRO A 237 -8.16 25.34 -3.35
C PRO A 237 -7.56 25.63 -4.73
N ILE A 238 -7.54 24.62 -5.60
CA ILE A 238 -7.01 24.72 -6.97
C ILE A 238 -8.11 24.84 -8.04
N ALA A 239 -9.36 24.67 -7.63
CA ALA A 239 -10.55 24.81 -8.47
C ALA A 239 -11.71 25.37 -7.61
N PRO A 240 -12.72 26.01 -8.23
CA PRO A 240 -13.94 26.39 -7.54
C PRO A 240 -14.66 25.17 -6.95
N GLU A 241 -15.50 25.41 -5.95
CA GLU A 241 -16.39 24.37 -5.43
C GLU A 241 -17.29 23.82 -6.54
N ASP A 242 -17.41 22.50 -6.61
CA ASP A 242 -18.31 21.79 -7.52
C ASP A 242 -19.41 21.11 -6.70
N PRO A 243 -20.59 21.73 -6.55
CA PRO A 243 -21.70 21.15 -5.79
C PRO A 243 -22.16 19.79 -6.32
N ALA A 244 -22.01 19.55 -7.63
CA ALA A 244 -22.40 18.28 -8.25
C ALA A 244 -21.49 17.12 -7.82
N TYR A 245 -20.31 17.41 -7.28
CA TYR A 245 -19.40 16.38 -6.76
C TYR A 245 -20.03 15.59 -5.62
N TRP A 246 -20.72 16.27 -4.70
CA TRP A 246 -21.37 15.66 -3.55
C TRP A 246 -22.54 14.76 -3.97
N ASP A 247 -23.37 15.25 -4.89
CA ASP A 247 -24.49 14.47 -5.44
C ASP A 247 -24.00 13.21 -6.18
N ASN A 248 -22.91 13.34 -6.94
CA ASN A 248 -22.25 12.23 -7.60
C ASN A 248 -21.59 11.24 -6.62
N PHE A 249 -21.15 11.70 -5.46
CA PHE A 249 -20.65 10.82 -4.40
C PHE A 249 -21.80 10.04 -3.75
N CYS A 250 -22.87 10.73 -3.34
CA CYS A 250 -24.05 10.13 -2.69
C CYS A 250 -24.79 9.14 -3.60
N SER A 251 -24.79 9.37 -4.92
CA SER A 251 -25.42 8.49 -5.92
C SER A 251 -24.62 7.22 -6.21
N LYS A 252 -23.33 7.15 -5.85
CA LYS A 252 -22.59 5.89 -5.88
C LYS A 252 -23.14 4.98 -4.79
N LYS A 253 -23.94 4.00 -5.19
CA LYS A 253 -24.36 2.92 -4.28
C LYS A 253 -23.12 2.36 -3.59
N GLU A 254 -23.11 2.33 -2.26
CA GLU A 254 -22.22 1.44 -1.53
C GLU A 254 -22.33 0.06 -2.19
N CYS A 255 -21.20 -0.54 -2.58
CA CYS A 255 -21.24 -1.91 -3.08
C CYS A 255 -22.06 -2.74 -2.09
N PRO A 256 -23.07 -3.51 -2.54
CA PRO A 256 -23.87 -4.29 -1.62
C PRO A 256 -22.90 -5.12 -0.78
N ALA A 257 -23.05 -5.05 0.55
CA ALA A 257 -22.39 -6.00 1.43
C ALA A 257 -22.72 -7.38 0.86
N ARG A 258 -21.70 -8.07 0.33
CA ARG A 258 -21.90 -9.40 -0.24
C ARG A 258 -22.50 -10.24 0.87
N GLN A 259 -23.75 -10.68 0.66
CA GLN A 259 -24.54 -11.36 1.67
C GLN A 259 -23.76 -12.57 2.18
N SER A 260 -23.28 -12.50 3.43
CA SER A 260 -22.93 -13.69 4.18
C SER A 260 -24.24 -14.36 4.62
N THR A 261 -24.93 -15.03 3.70
CA THR A 261 -26.00 -15.95 4.10
C THR A 261 -25.35 -17.23 4.62
N TYR A 262 -24.94 -17.22 5.88
CA TYR A 262 -24.92 -18.46 6.66
C TYR A 262 -26.31 -18.63 7.26
N SER A 263 -27.14 -19.40 6.56
CA SER A 263 -28.33 -20.01 7.13
C SER A 263 -28.06 -21.51 7.27
N ARG A 264 -27.93 -21.94 8.52
CA ARG A 264 -27.82 -23.30 9.07
C ARG A 264 -26.44 -23.95 9.05
#